data_AF-A0A9D7LMZ4-F1
#
_entry.id   AF-A0A9D7LMZ4-F1
#
_cell.length_a   1.000
_cell.length_b   1.000
_cell.length_c   1.000
_cell.angle_alpha   90.00
_cell.angle_beta   90.00
_cell.angle_gamma   90.00
#
_symmetry.space_group_name_H-M   'P 1'
#
loop_
_entity.id
_entity.type
_entity.pdbx_description
1 polymer ?
#
loop_
_entity_poly.entity_id
_entity_poly.type
_entity_poly.pdbx_seq_one_letter_code
_entity_poly.pdbx_strand_id
1 'polypeptide(L)'
;MATRKNITASAPSSTPYPPPGPVGDLIAVEGMLDLLRIAIEKDFAVGRFECKQESAAAICGHAMHLVHCARRNVAEALAAVAVSK
;
A
#
# COMPACT_ATOMS: atom_id res chain seq x y z
N MET A 1 -31.53 42.68 12.63
CA MET A 1 -30.17 42.30 12.17
C MET A 1 -29.78 41.01 12.85
N ALA A 2 -29.80 39.87 12.14
CA ALA A 2 -29.38 38.58 12.67
C ALA A 2 -28.17 38.08 11.87
N THR A 3 -27.01 38.03 12.54
CA THR A 3 -25.74 37.61 11.94
C THR A 3 -25.75 36.09 11.73
N ARG A 4 -25.76 35.64 10.47
CA ARG A 4 -25.57 34.22 10.12
C ARG A 4 -24.16 33.80 10.56
N LYS A 5 -24.07 32.94 11.57
CA LYS A 5 -22.83 32.22 11.89
C LYS A 5 -22.55 31.25 10.74
N ASN A 6 -21.52 31.55 9.96
CA ASN A 6 -21.04 30.68 8.90
C ASN A 6 -20.29 29.53 9.55
N ILE A 7 -20.95 28.39 9.73
CA ILE A 7 -20.32 27.17 10.24
C ILE A 7 -19.57 26.55 9.05
N THR A 8 -18.29 26.88 8.91
CA THR A 8 -17.39 26.11 8.05
C THR A 8 -17.30 24.71 8.64
N ALA A 9 -17.94 23.74 7.99
CA ALA A 9 -17.74 22.33 8.29
C ALA A 9 -16.24 22.04 8.17
N SER A 10 -15.57 21.77 9.30
CA SER A 10 -14.20 21.28 9.29
C SER A 10 -14.21 19.95 8.53
N ALA A 11 -13.46 19.87 7.44
CA ALA A 11 -13.25 18.61 6.73
C ALA A 11 -12.78 17.55 7.75
N PRO A 12 -13.27 16.29 7.67
CA PRO A 12 -12.80 15.24 8.57
C PRO A 12 -11.28 15.15 8.44
N SER A 13 -10.58 15.14 9.57
CA SER A 13 -9.12 14.94 9.60
C SER A 13 -8.82 13.65 8.85
N SER A 14 -8.21 13.75 7.67
CA SER A 14 -7.83 12.57 6.90
C SER A 14 -6.88 11.75 7.76
N THR A 15 -7.27 10.54 8.12
CA THR A 15 -6.33 9.58 8.70
C THR A 15 -5.14 9.46 7.75
N PRO A 16 -3.89 9.59 8.24
CA PRO A 16 -2.71 9.50 7.40
C PRO A 16 -2.73 8.17 6.62
N TYR A 17 -2.45 8.23 5.32
CA TYR A 17 -2.25 7.05 4.48
C TYR A 17 -0.78 6.96 4.08
N PRO A 18 -0.12 5.81 4.24
CA PRO A 18 -0.65 4.57 4.83
C PRO A 18 -0.92 4.72 6.35
N PRO A 19 -1.92 3.98 6.88
CA PRO A 19 -2.27 4.06 8.30
C PRO A 19 -1.12 3.56 9.17
N PRO A 20 -0.82 4.17 10.33
CA PRO A 20 0.27 3.71 11.17
C PRO A 20 0.04 2.27 11.67
N GLY A 21 1.11 1.47 11.71
CA GLY A 21 1.09 0.09 12.20
C GLY A 21 1.26 -0.97 11.10
N PRO A 22 1.21 -2.27 11.46
CA PRO A 22 1.65 -3.36 10.59
C PRO A 22 0.88 -3.46 9.27
N VAL A 23 -0.39 -3.04 9.25
CA VAL A 23 -1.19 -3.00 8.02
C VAL A 23 -0.69 -1.92 7.06
N GLY A 24 -0.32 -0.74 7.57
CA GLY A 24 0.21 0.33 6.72
C GLY A 24 1.63 0.09 6.26
N ASP A 25 2.46 -0.54 7.08
CA ASP A 25 3.81 -0.95 6.69
C ASP A 25 3.74 -1.91 5.49
N LEU A 26 2.82 -2.87 5.53
CA LEU A 26 2.59 -3.77 4.40
C LEU A 26 2.04 -3.04 3.16
N ILE A 27 1.13 -2.08 3.33
CA ILE A 27 0.68 -1.22 2.22
C ILE A 27 1.84 -0.44 1.59
N ALA A 28 2.74 0.10 2.42
CA ALA A 28 3.90 0.85 1.95
C ALA A 28 4.85 -0.05 1.15
N VAL A 29 5.13 -1.26 1.64
CA VAL A 29 5.96 -2.24 0.93
C VAL A 29 5.33 -2.67 -0.39
N GLU A 30 4.02 -2.90 -0.42
CA GLU A 30 3.29 -3.24 -1.66
C GLU A 30 3.44 -2.11 -2.70
N GLY A 31 3.27 -0.85 -2.29
CA GLY A 31 3.49 0.30 -3.17
C GLY A 31 4.94 0.43 -3.67
N MET A 32 5.93 0.16 -2.82
CA MET A 32 7.34 0.18 -3.23
C MET A 32 7.66 -0.91 -4.25
N LEU A 33 7.10 -2.11 -4.09
CA LEU A 33 7.28 -3.21 -5.03
C LEU A 33 6.59 -2.96 -6.36
N ASP A 34 5.42 -2.32 -6.35
CA ASP A 34 4.72 -1.94 -7.58
C ASP A 34 5.48 -0.86 -8.36
N LEU A 35 6.04 0.14 -7.66
CA LEU A 35 6.93 1.13 -8.28
C LEU A 35 8.19 0.49 -8.88
N LEU A 36 8.77 -0.51 -8.20
CA LEU A 36 9.93 -1.24 -8.69
C LEU A 36 9.57 -2.07 -9.95
N ARG A 37 8.40 -2.71 -9.95
CA ARG A 37 7.87 -3.38 -11.14
C ARG A 37 7.70 -2.41 -12.31
N ILE A 38 7.07 -1.25 -12.10
CA ILE A 38 6.87 -0.23 -13.13
C ILE A 38 8.20 0.27 -13.69
N ALA A 39 9.20 0.49 -12.82
CA ALA A 39 10.53 0.91 -13.25
C ALA A 39 11.19 -0.16 -14.15
N ILE A 40 11.08 -1.42 -13.76
CA ILE A 40 11.59 -2.55 -14.56
C ILE A 40 10.86 -2.65 -15.90
N GLU A 41 9.52 -2.62 -15.92
CA GLU A 41 8.72 -2.64 -17.15
C GLU A 41 9.06 -1.47 -18.09
N LYS A 42 9.34 -0.28 -17.54
CA LYS A 42 9.82 0.87 -18.32
C LYS A 42 11.20 0.63 -18.94
N ASP A 43 12.14 0.05 -18.20
CA ASP A 43 13.46 -0.28 -18.73
C ASP A 43 13.37 -1.31 -19.88
N PHE A 44 12.48 -2.30 -19.74
CA PHE A 44 12.14 -3.24 -20.81
C PHE A 44 11.60 -2.53 -22.05
N ALA A 45 10.66 -1.60 -21.89
CA ALA A 45 10.05 -0.86 -23.01
C ALA A 45 11.05 0.03 -23.78
N VAL A 46 12.11 0.49 -23.11
CA VAL A 46 13.18 1.32 -23.70
C VAL A 46 14.34 0.46 -24.25
N GLY A 47 14.22 -0.88 -24.20
CA GLY A 47 15.21 -1.80 -24.72
C GLY A 47 16.51 -1.88 -23.90
N ARG A 48 16.48 -1.41 -22.65
CA ARG A 48 17.62 -1.51 -21.73
C ARG A 48 17.57 -2.86 -21.01
N PHE A 49 17.83 -3.95 -21.74
CA PHE A 49 17.80 -5.31 -21.19
C PHE A 49 19.13 -5.68 -20.53
N GLU A 50 19.11 -5.89 -19.23
CA GLU A 50 20.12 -6.69 -18.53
C GLU A 50 19.48 -7.96 -17.98
N CYS A 51 20.16 -9.12 -18.09
CA CYS A 51 19.68 -10.42 -17.58
C CYS A 51 19.25 -10.39 -16.09
N LYS A 52 19.70 -9.39 -15.32
CA LYS A 52 19.35 -9.16 -13.92
C LYS A 52 17.94 -8.57 -13.72
N GLN A 53 17.36 -7.90 -14.72
CA GLN A 53 16.03 -7.27 -14.61
C GLN A 53 14.89 -8.28 -14.68
N GLU A 54 15.02 -9.38 -15.43
CA GLU A 54 14.02 -10.46 -15.44
C GLU A 54 13.90 -11.14 -14.07
N SER A 55 15.04 -11.44 -13.43
CA SER A 55 15.06 -11.97 -12.07
C SER A 55 14.49 -10.98 -11.06
N ALA A 56 14.79 -9.68 -11.22
CA ALA A 56 14.24 -8.64 -10.36
C ALA A 56 12.70 -8.54 -10.49
N ALA A 57 12.15 -8.61 -11.71
CA ALA A 57 10.71 -8.59 -11.92
C ALA A 57 10.00 -9.79 -11.25
N ALA A 58 10.56 -10.99 -11.39
CA ALA A 58 10.03 -12.20 -10.76
C ALA A 58 10.07 -12.11 -9.23
N ILE A 59 11.18 -11.63 -8.65
CA ILE A 59 11.33 -11.42 -7.21
C ILE A 59 10.33 -10.36 -6.71
N CYS A 60 10.12 -9.27 -7.46
CA CYS A 60 9.14 -8.24 -7.10
C CYS A 60 7.72 -8.80 -7.10
N GLY A 61 7.35 -9.57 -8.12
CA GLY A 61 6.06 -10.26 -8.17
C GLY A 61 5.84 -11.19 -6.98
N HIS A 62 6.85 -11.98 -6.62
CA HIS A 62 6.78 -12.88 -5.47
C HIS A 62 6.69 -12.11 -4.14
N ALA A 63 7.47 -11.04 -3.99
CA ALA A 63 7.42 -10.18 -2.81
C ALA A 63 6.03 -9.51 -2.65
N MET A 64 5.40 -9.06 -3.74
CA MET A 64 4.04 -8.50 -3.69
C MET A 64 3.03 -9.54 -3.21
N HIS A 65 3.15 -10.78 -3.70
CA HIS A 65 2.29 -11.88 -3.26
C HIS A 65 2.44 -12.16 -1.75
N LEU A 66 3.66 -12.21 -1.22
CA LEU A 66 3.91 -12.41 0.20
C LEU A 66 3.34 -11.29 1.07
N VAL A 67 3.48 -10.04 0.62
CA VAL A 67 2.91 -8.87 1.30
C VAL A 67 1.39 -8.93 1.33
N HIS A 68 0.76 -9.31 0.21
CA HIS A 68 -0.68 -9.51 0.13
C HIS A 68 -1.16 -10.60 1.12
N CYS A 69 -0.48 -11.74 1.16
CA CYS A 69 -0.77 -12.81 2.13
C CYS A 69 -0.60 -12.33 3.57
N ALA A 70 0.47 -11.58 3.88
CA ALA A 70 0.69 -11.03 5.21
C ALA A 70 -0.41 -10.05 5.62
N ARG A 71 -0.86 -9.18 4.71
CA ARG A 71 -1.96 -8.23 4.97
C ARG A 71 -3.24 -8.98 5.33
N ARG A 72 -3.55 -10.02 4.55
CA ARG A 72 -4.72 -10.85 4.77
C ARG A 72 -4.66 -11.56 6.13
N ASN A 73 -3.52 -12.16 6.48
CA ASN A 73 -3.34 -12.83 7.77
C ASN A 73 -3.46 -11.87 8.96
N VAL A 74 -2.91 -10.65 8.85
CA VAL A 74 -3.06 -9.62 9.88
C VAL A 74 -4.52 -9.19 10.01
N ALA A 75 -5.23 -8.99 8.89
CA ALA A 75 -6.65 -8.65 8.92
C ALA A 75 -7.50 -9.76 9.54
N GLU A 76 -7.24 -11.03 9.19
CA GLU A 76 -7.90 -12.21 9.76
C GLU A 76 -7.64 -12.30 11.28
N ALA A 77 -6.40 -12.08 11.73
CA ALA A 77 -6.05 -12.09 13.15
C ALA A 77 -6.75 -10.95 13.93
N LEU A 78 -6.81 -9.74 13.36
CA LEU A 78 -7.52 -8.61 13.96
C LEU A 78 -9.04 -8.88 14.05
N ALA A 79 -9.63 -9.50 13.03
CA ALA A 79 -11.03 -9.89 13.04
C ALA A 79 -11.33 -10.95 14.12
N ALA A 80 -10.44 -11.95 14.27
CA ALA A 80 -10.57 -12.96 15.33
C ALA A 80 -10.50 -12.35 16.73
N VAL A 81 -9.59 -11.40 16.96
CA VAL A 81 -9.49 -10.64 18.23
C VAL A 81 -10.75 -9.82 18.50
N ALA A 82 -11.34 -9.23 17.46
CA ALA A 82 -12.56 -8.43 17.59
C ALA A 82 -13.81 -9.27 17.95
N VAL A 83 -13.89 -10.52 17.47
CA VAL A 83 -15.00 -11.44 17.77
C VAL A 83 -14.85 -12.15 19.12
N SER A 84 -13.63 -12.23 19.65
CA SER A 84 -13.34 -12.83 20.96
C SER A 84 -13.59 -11.89 22.15
N LYS A 85 -13.99 -10.63 21.91
CA LYS A 85 -14.39 -9.65 22.93
C LYS A 85 -15.90 -9.48 22.95
#